data_AF-A0A7S4MC59-F1
#
_entry.id   AF-A0A7S4MC59-F1
#
_cell.length_a   1.000
_cell.length_b   1.000
_cell.length_c   1.000
_cell.angle_alpha   90.00
_cell.angle_beta   90.00
_cell.angle_gamma   90.00
#
_symmetry.space_group_name_H-M   'P 1'
#
loop_
_entity.id
_entity.type
_entity.pdbx_description
1 polymer ?
#
loop_
_entity_poly.entity_id
_entity_poly.type
_entity_poly.pdbx_seq_one_letter_code
_entity_poly.pdbx_strand_id
1 'polypeptide(L)'
;YRECAFLLVNEPSSSWSAYYIGKFLQGLLLLSAFASIFETVTSVTHGTGAGMWIALKQLFSFFFSIEMILRLVSYVPCSSAPYDVYVWLDVLQVVPFWIRFLMYSDSMSTAKYLTKEGAGMGIRVLEAISS
;
A
#
# COMPACT_ATOMS: atom_id res chain seq x y z
N TYR A 1 -20.22 3.49 -20.51
CA TYR A 1 -18.94 2.97 -19.98
C TYR A 1 -18.65 3.43 -18.55
N ARG A 2 -18.70 4.75 -18.24
CA ARG A 2 -18.40 5.25 -16.88
C ARG A 2 -19.40 4.76 -15.82
N GLU A 3 -20.68 4.67 -16.17
CA GLU A 3 -21.73 4.11 -15.30
C GLU A 3 -21.49 2.62 -14.97
N CYS A 4 -21.02 1.83 -15.93
CA CYS A 4 -20.67 0.43 -15.69
C CYS A 4 -19.49 0.30 -14.72
N ALA A 5 -18.49 1.17 -14.83
CA ALA A 5 -17.36 1.21 -13.90
C ALA A 5 -17.81 1.69 -12.50
N PHE A 6 -18.72 2.66 -12.44
CA PHE A 6 -19.32 3.12 -11.18
C PHE A 6 -20.06 1.99 -10.49
N LEU A 7 -20.92 1.27 -11.21
CA LEU A 7 -21.65 0.13 -10.68
C LEU A 7 -20.70 -1.00 -10.24
N LEU A 8 -19.63 -1.25 -10.99
CA LEU A 8 -18.66 -2.29 -10.64
C LEU A 8 -17.87 -1.98 -9.36
N VAL A 9 -17.53 -0.70 -9.12
CA VAL A 9 -16.65 -0.28 -8.02
C VAL A 9 -17.44 0.14 -6.77
N ASN A 10 -18.56 0.84 -6.94
CA ASN A 10 -19.31 1.41 -5.81
C ASN A 10 -20.52 0.57 -5.40
N GLU A 11 -21.05 -0.28 -6.29
CA GLU A 11 -22.25 -1.09 -6.02
C GLU A 11 -21.92 -2.59 -6.13
N PRO A 12 -21.42 -3.23 -5.05
CA PRO A 12 -21.00 -4.64 -5.10
C PRO A 12 -22.13 -5.62 -5.37
N SER A 13 -23.39 -5.19 -5.25
CA SER A 13 -24.59 -5.97 -5.59
C SER A 13 -24.90 -5.98 -7.10
N SER A 14 -24.27 -5.12 -7.89
CA SER A 14 -24.58 -4.93 -9.31
C SER A 14 -24.19 -6.13 -10.18
N SER A 15 -23.13 -6.85 -9.81
CA SER A 15 -22.63 -8.00 -10.55
C SER A 15 -21.76 -8.91 -9.67
N TRP A 16 -21.64 -10.18 -10.07
CA TRP A 16 -20.75 -11.14 -9.39
C TRP A 16 -19.28 -10.68 -9.43
N SER A 17 -18.86 -10.05 -10.53
CA SER A 17 -17.52 -9.48 -10.65
C SER A 17 -17.29 -8.34 -9.66
N ALA A 18 -18.26 -7.42 -9.50
CA ALA A 18 -18.20 -6.35 -8.50
C ALA A 18 -18.04 -6.91 -7.08
N TYR A 19 -18.80 -7.96 -6.76
CA TYR A 19 -18.73 -8.62 -5.46
C TYR A 19 -17.32 -9.19 -5.17
N TYR A 20 -16.72 -9.93 -6.11
CA TYR A 20 -15.38 -10.49 -5.91
C TYR A 20 -14.30 -9.41 -5.82
N ILE A 21 -14.38 -8.36 -6.65
CA ILE A 21 -13.44 -7.24 -6.59
C ILE A 21 -13.52 -6.55 -5.22
N GLY A 22 -14.73 -6.25 -4.75
CA GLY A 22 -14.94 -5.64 -3.43
C GLY A 22 -14.40 -6.51 -2.28
N LYS A 23 -14.65 -7.83 -2.31
CA LYS A 23 -14.10 -8.76 -1.31
C LYS A 23 -12.58 -8.86 -1.37
N PHE A 24 -12.00 -8.84 -2.56
CA PHE A 24 -10.56 -8.86 -2.75
C PHE A 24 -9.91 -7.58 -2.18
N LEU A 25 -10.44 -6.40 -2.49
CA LEU A 25 -9.95 -5.13 -1.98
C LEU A 25 -10.09 -5.03 -0.45
N GLN A 26 -11.22 -5.47 0.10
CA GLN A 26 -11.42 -5.57 1.55
C GLN A 26 -10.40 -6.52 2.19
N GLY A 27 -10.09 -7.63 1.53
CA GLY A 27 -9.03 -8.56 1.96
C GLY A 27 -7.64 -7.91 1.96
N LEU A 28 -7.30 -7.17 0.91
CA LEU A 28 -6.04 -6.41 0.83
C LEU A 28 -5.94 -5.35 1.93
N LEU A 29 -7.03 -4.64 2.24
CA LEU A 29 -7.09 -3.67 3.32
C LEU A 29 -6.76 -4.33 4.66
N LEU A 30 -7.46 -5.42 5.01
CA LEU A 30 -7.22 -6.15 6.25
C LEU A 30 -5.79 -6.69 6.30
N LEU A 31 -5.29 -7.27 5.21
CA LEU A 31 -3.94 -7.80 5.13
C LEU A 31 -2.88 -6.69 5.32
N SER A 32 -3.10 -5.50 4.75
CA SER A 32 -2.22 -4.35 4.92
C SER A 32 -2.19 -3.84 6.37
N ALA A 33 -3.33 -3.88 7.07
CA ALA A 33 -3.42 -3.54 8.48
C ALA A 33 -2.68 -4.57 9.34
N PHE A 34 -2.87 -5.86 9.09
CA PHE A 34 -2.11 -6.92 9.75
C PHE A 34 -0.61 -6.81 9.50
N ALA A 35 -0.18 -6.56 8.27
CA ALA A 35 1.22 -6.36 7.95
C ALA A 35 1.81 -5.18 8.74
N SER A 36 1.06 -4.09 8.87
CA SER A 36 1.46 -2.93 9.67
C SER A 36 1.56 -3.25 11.16
N ILE A 37 0.62 -4.01 11.72
CA ILE A 37 0.68 -4.48 13.12
C ILE A 37 1.90 -5.38 13.33
N PHE A 38 2.13 -6.36 12.45
CA PHE A 38 3.27 -7.27 12.58
C PHE A 38 4.62 -6.56 12.46
N GLU A 39 4.73 -5.53 11.61
CA GLU A 39 5.95 -4.72 11.52
C GLU A 39 6.26 -3.97 12.83
N THR A 40 5.25 -3.60 13.62
CA THR A 40 5.47 -2.99 14.94
C THR A 40 5.95 -3.99 16.00
N VAL A 41 5.75 -5.29 15.78
CA VAL A 41 6.21 -6.34 16.68
C VAL A 41 7.69 -6.60 16.43
N THR A 42 8.55 -6.10 17.33
CA THR A 42 10.02 -6.20 17.23
C THR A 42 10.50 -7.63 16.99
N SER A 43 9.88 -8.63 17.66
CA SER A 43 10.22 -10.05 17.49
C SER A 43 10.06 -10.55 16.05
N VAL A 44 9.11 -10.02 15.28
CA VAL A 44 8.89 -10.42 13.89
C VAL A 44 9.85 -9.62 12.99
N THR A 45 9.96 -8.32 13.22
CA THR A 45 10.75 -7.39 12.41
C THR A 45 12.23 -7.74 12.35
N HIS A 46 12.83 -8.20 13.45
CA HIS A 46 14.22 -8.65 13.47
C HIS A 46 14.47 -9.89 12.59
N GLY A 47 13.46 -10.76 12.41
CA GLY A 47 13.60 -11.99 11.64
C GLY A 47 13.34 -11.83 10.14
N THR A 48 12.51 -10.87 9.72
CA THR A 48 12.02 -10.80 8.32
C THR A 48 12.69 -9.77 7.43
N GLY A 49 13.63 -8.97 7.96
CA GLY A 49 14.43 -8.01 7.18
C GLY A 49 13.63 -6.81 6.67
N ALA A 50 14.22 -5.61 6.73
CA ALA A 50 13.55 -4.37 6.35
C ALA A 50 13.03 -4.36 4.89
N GLY A 51 13.75 -5.04 3.98
CA GLY A 51 13.40 -5.08 2.56
C GLY A 51 12.04 -5.73 2.28
N MET A 52 11.65 -6.78 3.02
CA MET A 52 10.37 -7.45 2.82
C MET A 52 9.19 -6.57 3.22
N TRP A 53 9.30 -5.87 4.35
CA TRP A 53 8.28 -4.93 4.82
C TRP A 53 8.09 -3.76 3.87
N ILE A 54 9.19 -3.22 3.34
CA ILE A 54 9.15 -2.16 2.33
C ILE A 54 8.46 -2.66 1.05
N ALA A 55 8.79 -3.87 0.59
CA ALA A 55 8.15 -4.47 -0.59
C ALA A 55 6.64 -4.68 -0.40
N LEU A 56 6.21 -5.16 0.77
CA LEU A 56 4.79 -5.31 1.10
C LEU A 56 4.06 -3.97 1.10
N LYS A 57 4.65 -2.94 1.72
CA LYS A 57 4.08 -1.58 1.73
C LYS A 57 3.93 -1.01 0.32
N GLN A 58 4.93 -1.21 -0.54
CA GLN A 58 4.88 -0.82 -1.95
C GLN A 58 3.75 -1.53 -2.68
N LEU A 59 3.64 -2.85 -2.51
CA LEU A 59 2.61 -3.66 -3.14
C LEU A 59 1.20 -3.20 -2.75
N PHE A 60 0.93 -3.05 -1.45
CA PHE A 60 -0.38 -2.60 -0.97
C PHE A 60 -0.69 -1.17 -1.45
N SER A 61 0.26 -0.25 -1.35
CA SER A 61 0.07 1.14 -1.78
C SER A 61 -0.21 1.24 -3.29
N PHE A 62 0.42 0.38 -4.09
CA PHE A 62 0.14 0.28 -5.52
C PHE A 62 -1.30 -0.16 -5.80
N PHE A 63 -1.78 -1.22 -5.14
CA PHE A 63 -3.17 -1.68 -5.29
C PHE A 63 -4.19 -0.61 -4.84
N PHE A 64 -3.97 0.02 -3.69
CA PHE A 64 -4.85 1.10 -3.22
C PHE A 64 -4.82 2.33 -4.14
N SER A 65 -3.69 2.61 -4.78
CA SER A 65 -3.61 3.69 -5.78
C SER A 65 -4.48 3.39 -7.01
N ILE A 66 -4.46 2.13 -7.49
CA ILE A 66 -5.31 1.70 -8.60
C ILE A 66 -6.78 1.83 -8.21
N GLU A 67 -7.15 1.35 -7.02
CA GLU A 67 -8.52 1.46 -6.49
C GLU A 67 -8.99 2.92 -6.44
N MET A 68 -8.18 3.80 -5.85
CA MET A 68 -8.46 5.24 -5.76
C MET A 68 -8.67 5.86 -7.14
N ILE A 69 -7.82 5.55 -8.12
CA ILE A 69 -7.95 6.06 -9.50
C ILE A 69 -9.23 5.54 -10.14
N LEU A 70 -9.54 4.24 -10.00
CA LEU A 70 -10.77 3.66 -10.53
C LEU A 70 -12.00 4.31 -9.92
N ARG A 71 -12.01 4.57 -8.61
CA ARG A 71 -13.11 5.26 -7.92
C ARG A 71 -13.28 6.71 -8.39
N LEU A 72 -12.17 7.45 -8.56
CA LEU A 72 -12.20 8.82 -9.06
C LEU A 72 -12.71 8.92 -10.51
N VAL A 73 -12.22 8.03 -11.39
CA VAL A 73 -12.59 8.06 -12.82
C VAL A 73 -14.04 7.59 -13.05
N SER A 74 -14.54 6.71 -12.19
CA SER A 74 -15.90 6.17 -12.26
C SER A 74 -16.97 7.10 -11.67
N TYR A 75 -16.61 8.10 -10.86
CA TYR A 75 -17.56 9.02 -10.24
C TYR A 75 -18.38 9.81 -11.28
N VAL A 76 -19.71 9.74 -11.21
CA VAL A 76 -20.64 10.49 -12.06
C VAL A 76 -21.73 11.15 -11.20
N PRO A 77 -21.86 12.49 -11.19
CA PRO A 77 -20.99 13.48 -11.83
C PRO A 77 -19.66 13.64 -11.07
N CYS A 78 -18.54 13.87 -11.80
CA CYS A 78 -17.22 14.04 -11.17
C CYS A 78 -17.16 15.21 -10.17
N SER A 79 -18.03 16.21 -10.30
CA SER A 79 -18.14 17.34 -9.37
C SER A 79 -18.58 16.93 -7.96
N SER A 80 -19.18 15.75 -7.80
CA SER A 80 -19.59 15.23 -6.50
C SER A 80 -18.49 14.47 -5.77
N ALA A 81 -17.43 14.04 -6.46
CA ALA A 81 -16.32 13.27 -5.88
C ALA A 81 -15.65 13.94 -4.65
N PRO A 82 -15.36 15.26 -4.63
CA PRO A 82 -14.73 15.89 -3.45
C PRO A 82 -15.67 16.01 -2.24
N TYR A 83 -16.97 15.74 -2.39
CA TYR A 83 -17.91 15.73 -1.26
C TYR A 83 -18.08 14.34 -0.65
N ASP A 84 -17.47 13.32 -1.25
CA ASP A 84 -17.52 11.95 -0.76
C ASP A 84 -16.38 11.68 0.23
N VAL A 85 -16.75 11.37 1.47
CA VAL A 85 -15.80 11.04 2.55
C VAL A 85 -14.96 9.80 2.19
N TYR A 86 -15.52 8.83 1.47
CA TYR A 86 -14.79 7.61 1.10
C TYR A 86 -13.66 7.88 0.12
N VAL A 87 -13.85 8.82 -0.80
CA VAL A 87 -12.79 9.27 -1.72
C VAL A 87 -11.65 9.92 -0.93
N TRP A 88 -11.97 10.73 0.08
CA TRP A 88 -10.95 11.34 0.95
C TRP A 88 -10.20 10.31 1.78
N LEU A 89 -10.87 9.26 2.27
CA LEU A 89 -10.20 8.17 2.99
C LEU A 89 -9.19 7.44 2.09
N ASP A 90 -9.55 7.13 0.85
CA ASP A 90 -8.63 6.51 -0.11
C ASP A 90 -7.41 7.41 -0.37
N VAL A 91 -7.63 8.72 -0.54
CA VAL A 91 -6.56 9.71 -0.74
C VAL A 91 -5.65 9.76 0.49
N LEU A 92 -6.21 9.85 1.70
CA LEU A 92 -5.45 9.88 2.94
C LEU A 92 -4.63 8.61 3.17
N GLN A 93 -5.10 7.46 2.69
CA GLN A 93 -4.39 6.20 2.78
C GLN A 93 -3.20 6.13 1.80
N VAL A 94 -3.36 6.66 0.59
CA VAL A 94 -2.38 6.52 -0.51
C VAL A 94 -1.34 7.64 -0.49
N VAL A 95 -1.75 8.88 -0.25
CA VAL A 95 -0.89 10.07 -0.39
C VAL A 95 0.34 10.06 0.53
N PRO A 96 0.25 9.74 1.84
CA PRO A 96 1.42 9.76 2.73
C PRO A 96 2.53 8.82 2.27
N PHE A 97 2.17 7.66 1.70
CA PHE A 97 3.14 6.72 1.15
C PHE A 97 3.89 7.34 -0.03
N TRP A 98 3.18 7.92 -1.01
CA TRP A 98 3.81 8.52 -2.19
C TRP A 98 4.64 9.76 -1.86
N ILE A 99 4.19 10.59 -0.90
CA ILE A 99 5.01 11.70 -0.40
C ILE A 99 6.32 11.15 0.16
N ARG A 100 6.26 10.13 1.03
CA ARG A 100 7.46 9.53 1.61
C ARG A 100 8.34 8.86 0.57
N PHE A 101 7.75 8.22 -0.44
CA PHE A 101 8.48 7.59 -1.55
C PHE A 101 9.19 8.63 -2.41
N LEU A 102 8.55 9.77 -2.71
CA LEU A 102 9.16 10.85 -3.48
C LEU A 102 10.26 11.58 -2.71
N MET A 103 10.07 11.81 -1.41
CA MET A 103 11.06 12.50 -0.56
C MET A 103 12.25 11.61 -0.20
N TYR A 104 12.04 10.30 -0.09
CA TYR A 104 13.05 9.34 0.40
C TYR A 104 13.16 8.09 -0.47
N SER A 105 13.08 8.26 -1.80
CA SER A 105 13.14 7.17 -2.78
C SER A 105 14.34 6.24 -2.57
N ASP A 106 15.47 6.83 -2.21
CA ASP A 106 16.72 6.12 -1.92
C ASP A 106 16.62 5.15 -0.75
N SER A 107 15.81 5.45 0.26
CA SER A 107 15.60 4.59 1.44
C SER A 107 14.50 3.55 1.23
N MET A 108 13.61 3.79 0.27
CA MET A 108 12.48 2.92 -0.05
C MET A 108 12.76 1.97 -1.21
N SER A 109 13.93 2.06 -1.85
CA SER A 109 14.28 1.15 -2.94
C SER A 109 14.58 -0.25 -2.40
N THR A 110 13.68 -1.21 -2.70
CA THR A 110 13.86 -2.64 -2.42
C THR A 110 15.12 -3.20 -3.09
N ALA A 111 15.51 -2.63 -4.24
CA ALA A 111 16.72 -3.03 -4.96
C ALA A 111 17.98 -2.91 -4.10
N LYS A 112 18.13 -1.83 -3.31
CA LYS A 112 19.30 -1.64 -2.43
C LYS A 112 19.41 -2.69 -1.32
N TYR A 113 18.28 -3.21 -0.85
CA TYR A 113 18.25 -4.28 0.14
C TYR A 113 18.49 -5.67 -0.47
N LEU A 114 18.16 -5.86 -1.75
CA LEU A 114 18.38 -7.11 -2.48
C LEU A 114 19.81 -7.20 -3.06
N THR A 115 20.42 -6.08 -3.44
CA THR A 115 21.79 -6.04 -3.98
C THR A 115 22.84 -5.97 -2.86
N LYS A 116 23.05 -7.07 -2.12
CA LYS A 116 24.28 -7.46 -1.36
C LYS A 116 24.97 -6.47 -0.37
N GLU A 117 24.72 -5.16 -0.39
CA GLU A 117 25.29 -4.16 0.54
C GLU A 117 24.61 -4.16 1.91
N GLY A 118 23.35 -4.62 1.99
CA GLY A 118 22.65 -4.83 3.27
C GLY A 118 23.28 -5.92 4.15
N ALA A 119 23.99 -6.89 3.57
CA ALA A 119 24.72 -7.92 4.31
C ALA A 119 26.01 -7.37 4.96
N GLY A 120 26.57 -6.29 4.43
CA GLY A 120 27.78 -5.66 4.97
C GLY A 120 27.51 -4.72 6.15
N MET A 121 26.31 -4.14 6.23
CA MET A 121 25.98 -3.18 7.29
C MET A 121 25.78 -3.88 8.65
N GLY A 122 25.24 -5.10 8.66
CA GLY A 122 25.12 -5.91 9.89
C GLY A 122 26.47 -6.31 10.49
N ILE A 123 27.48 -6.60 9.66
CA ILE A 123 28.83 -6.96 10.11
C ILE A 123 29.56 -5.73 10.67
N ARG A 124 29.41 -4.56 10.04
CA ARG A 124 30.04 -3.31 10.51
C ARG A 124 29.45 -2.76 11.80
N VAL A 125 28.15 -2.96 12.03
CA VAL A 125 27.53 -2.59 13.32
C VAL A 125 28.00 -3.52 14.44
N LEU A 126 28.20 -4.81 14.16
CA LEU A 126 28.76 -5.75 15.15
C LEU A 126 30.25 -5.50 15.44
N GLU A 127 31.04 -5.07 14.47
CA GLU A 127 32.43 -4.63 14.71
C GLU A 127 32.52 -3.30 15.48
N ALA A 128 31.60 -2.36 15.22
CA ALA A 128 31.54 -1.08 15.93
C ALA A 128 31.01 -1.20 17.38
N ILE A 129 30.34 -2.29 17.72
CA ILE A 129 29.88 -2.58 19.08
C ILE A 129 30.89 -3.47 19.84
N SER A 130 31.80 -4.17 19.14
CA SER A 130 32.85 -4.99 19.75
C SER A 130 34.20 -4.29 19.89
N SER A 131 34.30 -3.02 19.48
CA SER A 131 35.44 -2.11 19.69
C SER A 131 35.13 -1.04 20.73
#